data_AF-A0A353RHL3-F1
#
_entry.id   AF-A0A353RHL3-F1
#
_cell.length_a   1.000
_cell.length_b   1.000
_cell.length_c   1.000
_cell.angle_alpha   90.00
_cell.angle_beta   90.00
_cell.angle_gamma   90.00
#
_symmetry.space_group_name_H-M   'P 1'
#
loop_
_entity.id
_entity.type
_entity.pdbx_description
1 polymer ?
#
loop_
_entity_poly.entity_id
_entity_poly.type
_entity_poly.pdbx_seq_one_letter_code
_entity_poly.pdbx_strand_id
1 'polypeptide(L)'
;MRLRITYLLLAIAVFSVSCDQAKLSDARAQYVRGEYHAASETYRKLYRNISRDDYAMRGVIAFEMAENYRALNQSARAVVAYGNAIRFGYPDTMMLLSYARMLHREGKYSEATEAYRNFLRLQPGHRLAANGLEGVVMAQHERPSRYVARRMDLFNSARAEFSPVLAHRDSHLYFTSSRDEVAGETRSPVTGMKYNDLFISEKDVSGTWKKPKRLSGEINTGFDEGTPSVSHDGVWMFYTFSGADAHRSAGTSIYYSKRVNGKWTAGRPLQIVKGDTLSLFAHPAICPSGRFLY
;
A
#
# COMPACT_ATOMS: atom_id res chain seq x y z
N MET A 1 28.97 -48.45 -20.28
CA MET A 1 27.59 -47.92 -20.13
C MET A 1 27.44 -46.85 -19.05
N ARG A 2 28.16 -46.93 -17.91
CA ARG A 2 28.08 -45.92 -16.82
C ARG A 2 28.59 -44.52 -17.17
N LEU A 3 29.62 -44.39 -18.01
CA LEU A 3 30.19 -43.08 -18.38
C LEU A 3 29.23 -42.19 -19.19
N ARG A 4 28.36 -42.77 -20.03
CA ARG A 4 27.42 -42.00 -20.87
C ARG A 4 26.25 -41.41 -20.09
N ILE A 5 25.89 -42.02 -18.95
CA ILE A 5 24.79 -41.55 -18.09
C ILE A 5 25.23 -40.31 -17.30
N THR A 6 26.50 -40.22 -16.91
CA THR A 6 27.04 -39.06 -16.18
C THR A 6 27.08 -37.79 -17.04
N TYR A 7 27.43 -37.90 -18.33
CA TYR A 7 27.37 -36.76 -19.26
C TYR A 7 25.95 -36.34 -19.63
N LEU A 8 25.00 -37.28 -19.67
CA LEU A 8 23.59 -36.97 -19.91
C LEU A 8 22.96 -36.22 -18.71
N LEU A 9 23.32 -36.59 -17.47
CA LEU A 9 22.90 -35.87 -16.27
C LEU A 9 23.55 -34.49 -16.14
N LEU A 10 24.81 -34.33 -16.58
CA LEU A 10 25.47 -33.03 -16.63
C LEU A 10 24.85 -32.10 -17.69
N ALA A 11 24.43 -32.65 -18.84
CA ALA A 11 23.75 -31.90 -19.89
C ALA A 11 22.34 -31.43 -19.47
N ILE A 12 21.59 -32.24 -18.72
CA ILE A 12 20.27 -31.86 -18.19
C ILE A 12 20.39 -30.80 -17.08
N ALA A 13 21.47 -30.83 -16.29
CA ALA A 13 21.77 -29.80 -15.30
C ALA A 13 22.15 -28.44 -15.92
N VAL A 14 22.73 -28.41 -17.12
CA VAL A 14 23.08 -27.17 -17.84
C VAL A 14 21.86 -26.48 -18.46
N PHE A 15 20.79 -27.22 -18.79
CA PHE A 15 19.56 -26.63 -19.36
C PHE A 15 18.51 -26.18 -18.34
N SER A 16 18.75 -26.35 -17.04
CA SER A 16 17.81 -25.99 -15.97
C SER A 16 18.12 -24.66 -15.28
N VAL A 17 19.15 -23.93 -15.74
CA VAL A 17 19.41 -22.54 -15.33
C VAL A 17 18.91 -21.60 -16.43
N SER A 18 17.60 -21.59 -16.67
CA SER A 18 16.99 -20.42 -17.30
C SER A 18 17.01 -19.32 -16.24
N CYS A 19 18.09 -18.54 -16.20
CA CYS A 19 18.10 -17.27 -15.50
C CYS A 19 16.98 -16.44 -16.12
N ASP A 20 15.85 -16.34 -15.43
CA ASP A 20 14.69 -15.60 -15.89
C ASP A 20 15.09 -14.12 -16.00
N GLN A 21 15.52 -13.72 -17.20
CA GLN A 21 16.04 -12.40 -17.45
C GLN A 21 14.86 -11.45 -17.30
N ALA A 22 14.94 -10.52 -16.34
CA ALA A 22 13.90 -9.53 -16.13
C ALA A 22 13.57 -8.83 -17.45
N LYS A 23 12.29 -8.85 -17.87
CA LYS A 23 11.82 -8.16 -19.07
C LYS A 23 11.01 -6.94 -18.69
N LEU A 24 11.11 -5.91 -19.53
CA LEU A 24 10.35 -4.68 -19.38
C LEU A 24 8.83 -4.93 -19.49
N SER A 25 8.41 -5.85 -20.35
CA SER A 25 7.02 -6.29 -20.47
C SER A 25 6.45 -6.80 -19.16
N ASP A 26 7.25 -7.57 -18.41
CA ASP A 26 6.81 -8.23 -17.19
C ASP A 26 6.65 -7.21 -16.07
N ALA A 27 7.61 -6.27 -15.95
CA ALA A 27 7.53 -5.16 -15.00
C ALA A 27 6.30 -4.27 -15.24
N ARG A 28 6.01 -3.97 -16.52
CA ARG A 28 4.82 -3.21 -16.91
C ARG A 28 3.53 -3.98 -16.65
N ALA A 29 3.49 -5.29 -16.92
CA ALA A 29 2.34 -6.13 -16.63
C ALA A 29 2.06 -6.20 -15.12
N GLN A 30 3.10 -6.33 -14.29
CA GLN A 30 2.99 -6.25 -12.82
C GLN A 30 2.41 -4.90 -12.39
N TYR A 31 2.90 -3.78 -12.94
CA TYR A 31 2.37 -2.45 -12.64
C TYR A 31 0.89 -2.30 -13.01
N VAL A 32 0.49 -2.79 -14.18
CA VAL A 32 -0.92 -2.75 -14.64
C VAL A 32 -1.83 -3.57 -13.72
N ARG A 33 -1.35 -4.68 -13.16
CA ARG A 33 -2.08 -5.46 -12.14
C ARG A 33 -2.09 -4.80 -10.76
N GLY A 34 -1.38 -3.69 -10.56
CA GLY A 34 -1.21 -3.02 -9.27
C GLY A 34 -0.17 -3.67 -8.36
N GLU A 35 0.62 -4.63 -8.86
CA GLU A 35 1.68 -5.32 -8.11
C GLU A 35 2.94 -4.43 -8.01
N TYR A 36 2.78 -3.23 -7.45
CA TYR A 36 3.79 -2.17 -7.48
C TYR A 36 5.11 -2.58 -6.81
N HIS A 37 5.06 -3.37 -5.73
CA HIS A 37 6.27 -3.87 -5.11
C HIS A 37 7.01 -4.83 -6.04
N ALA A 38 6.32 -5.84 -6.59
CA ALA A 38 6.91 -6.78 -7.52
C ALA A 38 7.48 -6.08 -8.78
N ALA A 39 6.71 -5.16 -9.36
CA ALA A 39 7.16 -4.32 -10.47
C ALA A 39 8.42 -3.52 -10.11
N SER A 40 8.47 -2.89 -8.94
CA SER A 40 9.64 -2.13 -8.50
C SER A 40 10.91 -2.97 -8.35
N GLU A 41 10.79 -4.25 -7.95
CA GLU A 41 11.91 -5.19 -7.88
C GLU A 41 12.39 -5.56 -9.30
N THR A 42 11.47 -5.82 -10.22
CA THR A 42 11.78 -6.13 -11.62
C THR A 42 12.47 -4.94 -12.31
N TYR A 43 11.95 -3.73 -12.15
CA TYR A 43 12.59 -2.53 -12.68
C TYR A 43 13.99 -2.29 -12.09
N ARG A 44 14.20 -2.58 -10.80
CA ARG A 44 15.53 -2.46 -10.20
C ARG A 44 16.53 -3.42 -10.85
N LYS A 45 16.12 -4.66 -11.17
CA LYS A 45 16.93 -5.62 -11.92
C LYS A 45 17.23 -5.11 -13.33
N LEU A 46 16.22 -4.61 -14.04
CA LEU A 46 16.38 -4.02 -15.37
C LEU A 46 17.37 -2.86 -15.37
N TYR A 47 17.23 -1.91 -14.44
CA TYR A 47 18.08 -0.73 -14.34
C TYR A 47 19.55 -1.06 -14.03
N ARG A 48 19.81 -2.17 -13.32
CA ARG A 48 21.17 -2.66 -13.06
C ARG A 48 21.83 -3.28 -14.29
N ASN A 49 21.04 -3.92 -15.14
CA ASN A 49 21.53 -4.71 -16.26
C ASN A 49 21.55 -3.96 -17.60
N ILE A 50 20.85 -2.82 -17.69
CA ILE A 50 20.84 -2.01 -18.90
C ILE A 50 22.19 -1.34 -19.15
N SER A 51 22.56 -1.22 -20.43
CA SER A 51 23.76 -0.50 -20.86
C SER A 51 23.78 0.91 -20.29
N ARG A 52 24.97 1.38 -19.89
CA ARG A 52 25.17 2.76 -19.42
C ARG A 52 24.99 3.79 -20.54
N ASP A 53 25.18 3.37 -21.79
CA ASP A 53 25.10 4.23 -22.96
C ASP A 53 23.68 4.34 -23.53
N ASP A 54 22.75 3.49 -23.05
CA ASP A 54 21.34 3.59 -23.42
C ASP A 54 20.61 4.63 -22.53
N TYR A 55 20.96 5.90 -22.74
CA TYR A 55 20.41 7.03 -21.98
C TYR A 55 18.88 7.07 -22.03
N ALA A 56 18.30 6.84 -23.20
CA ALA A 56 16.86 6.92 -23.41
C ALA A 56 16.12 5.88 -22.56
N MET A 57 16.52 4.62 -22.64
CA MET A 57 15.86 3.57 -21.87
C MET A 57 16.17 3.66 -20.36
N ARG A 58 17.34 4.18 -19.97
CA ARG A 58 17.60 4.52 -18.56
C ARG A 58 16.64 5.56 -18.03
N GLY A 59 16.29 6.56 -18.85
CA GLY A 59 15.24 7.54 -18.53
C GLY A 59 13.86 6.90 -18.35
N VAL A 60 13.46 6.04 -19.30
CA VAL A 60 12.18 5.30 -19.24
C VAL A 60 12.09 4.45 -17.97
N ILE A 61 13.09 3.61 -17.71
CA ILE A 61 13.10 2.73 -16.53
C ILE A 61 13.11 3.56 -15.25
N ALA A 62 13.89 4.64 -15.18
CA ALA A 62 13.93 5.52 -14.01
C ALA A 62 12.57 6.16 -13.72
N PHE A 63 11.85 6.61 -14.75
CA PHE A 63 10.50 7.14 -14.61
C PHE A 63 9.52 6.07 -14.12
N GLU A 64 9.50 4.90 -14.76
CA GLU A 64 8.59 3.82 -14.40
C GLU A 64 8.88 3.29 -12.97
N MET A 65 10.16 3.26 -12.55
CA MET A 65 10.54 3.02 -11.16
C MET A 65 9.96 4.07 -10.20
N ALA A 66 10.03 5.35 -10.58
CA ALA A 66 9.52 6.44 -9.77
C ALA A 66 8.00 6.35 -9.58
N GLU A 67 7.25 6.01 -10.64
CA GLU A 67 5.80 5.79 -10.55
C GLU A 67 5.45 4.63 -9.61
N ASN A 68 6.22 3.54 -9.64
CA ASN A 68 6.06 2.44 -8.69
C ASN A 68 6.34 2.88 -7.24
N TYR A 69 7.44 3.59 -7.00
CA TYR A 69 7.75 4.11 -5.67
C TYR A 69 6.72 5.12 -5.18
N ARG A 70 6.18 5.96 -6.08
CA ARG A 70 5.07 6.87 -5.79
C ARG A 70 3.82 6.11 -5.37
N ALA A 71 3.45 5.07 -6.10
CA ALA A 71 2.29 4.21 -5.78
C ALA A 71 2.46 3.48 -4.43
N LEU A 72 3.69 3.08 -4.10
CA LEU A 72 4.06 2.46 -2.82
C LEU A 72 4.19 3.44 -1.65
N ASN A 73 3.95 4.74 -1.86
CA ASN A 73 4.19 5.79 -0.88
C ASN A 73 5.65 5.90 -0.40
N GLN A 74 6.61 5.37 -1.17
CA GLN A 74 8.05 5.44 -0.90
C GLN A 74 8.64 6.74 -1.47
N SER A 75 8.17 7.88 -0.97
CA SER A 75 8.39 9.19 -1.60
C SER A 75 9.88 9.54 -1.74
N ALA A 76 10.72 9.23 -0.76
CA ALA A 76 12.18 9.40 -0.85
C ALA A 76 12.82 8.66 -2.06
N ARG A 77 12.42 7.40 -2.29
CA ARG A 77 12.92 6.62 -3.44
C ARG A 77 12.35 7.16 -4.75
N ALA A 78 11.10 7.61 -4.74
CA ALA A 78 10.47 8.23 -5.90
C ALA A 78 11.20 9.54 -6.31
N VAL A 79 11.57 10.40 -5.36
CA VAL A 79 12.38 11.61 -5.60
C VAL A 79 13.67 11.27 -6.35
N VAL A 80 14.41 10.27 -5.87
CA VAL A 80 15.67 9.85 -6.51
C VAL A 80 15.44 9.31 -7.93
N ALA A 81 14.42 8.48 -8.12
CA ALA A 81 14.11 7.88 -9.41
C ALA A 81 13.63 8.93 -10.44
N TYR A 82 12.77 9.87 -10.04
CA TYR A 82 12.39 11.01 -10.89
C TYR A 82 13.58 11.89 -11.24
N GLY A 83 14.47 12.19 -10.27
CA GLY A 83 15.68 12.95 -10.54
C GLY A 83 16.57 12.27 -11.60
N ASN A 84 16.69 10.94 -11.57
CA ASN A 84 17.37 10.19 -12.61
C ASN A 84 16.65 10.28 -13.97
N ALA A 85 15.32 10.17 -14.00
CA ALA A 85 14.55 10.31 -15.23
C ALA A 85 14.71 11.70 -15.87
N ILE A 86 14.70 12.77 -15.06
CA ILE A 86 14.98 14.15 -15.49
C ILE A 86 16.40 14.25 -16.06
N ARG A 87 17.39 13.70 -15.36
CA ARG A 87 18.80 13.69 -15.80
C ARG A 87 18.98 13.01 -17.16
N PHE A 88 18.20 11.98 -17.45
CA PHE A 88 18.22 11.27 -18.73
C PHE A 88 17.27 11.85 -19.79
N GLY A 89 16.62 12.98 -19.51
CA GLY A 89 15.76 13.68 -20.48
C GLY A 89 14.46 12.94 -20.79
N TYR A 90 13.87 12.22 -19.83
CA TYR A 90 12.55 11.61 -20.03
C TYR A 90 11.50 12.70 -20.37
N PRO A 91 10.72 12.55 -21.45
CA PRO A 91 9.99 13.67 -22.05
C PRO A 91 8.66 14.03 -21.39
N ASP A 92 8.15 13.22 -20.46
CA ASP A 92 6.84 13.47 -19.84
C ASP A 92 6.88 14.67 -18.89
N THR A 93 6.19 15.75 -19.28
CA THR A 93 6.08 16.96 -18.45
C THR A 93 5.27 16.75 -17.17
N MET A 94 4.31 15.82 -17.15
CA MET A 94 3.53 15.50 -15.94
C MET A 94 4.38 14.86 -14.85
N MET A 95 5.48 14.20 -15.22
CA MET A 95 6.48 13.70 -14.28
C MET A 95 7.01 14.82 -13.37
N LEU A 96 7.19 16.03 -13.89
CA LEU A 96 7.72 17.15 -13.10
C LEU A 96 6.78 17.54 -11.95
N LEU A 97 5.46 17.44 -12.17
CA LEU A 97 4.46 17.62 -11.12
C LEU A 97 4.52 16.47 -10.10
N SER A 98 4.64 15.23 -10.56
CA SER A 98 4.80 14.08 -9.66
C SER A 98 6.05 14.22 -8.80
N TYR A 99 7.17 14.65 -9.39
CA TYR A 99 8.43 14.93 -8.70
C TYR A 99 8.26 16.03 -7.63
N ALA A 100 7.66 17.17 -7.98
CA ALA A 100 7.39 18.26 -7.04
C ALA A 100 6.54 17.78 -5.85
N ARG A 101 5.52 16.95 -6.10
CA ARG A 101 4.70 16.35 -5.04
C ARG A 101 5.47 15.38 -4.15
N MET A 102 6.43 14.63 -4.69
CA MET A 102 7.27 13.73 -3.87
C MET A 102 8.25 14.52 -3.01
N LEU A 103 8.88 15.57 -3.54
CA LEU A 103 9.71 16.50 -2.76
C LEU A 103 8.89 17.13 -1.62
N HIS A 104 7.67 17.58 -1.92
CA HIS A 104 6.76 18.13 -0.93
C HIS A 104 6.46 17.13 0.20
N ARG A 105 6.14 15.87 -0.15
CA ARG A 105 5.87 14.81 0.84
C ARG A 105 7.06 14.51 1.76
N GLU A 106 8.27 14.63 1.25
CA GLU A 106 9.51 14.43 2.01
C GLU A 106 9.91 15.67 2.83
N GLY A 107 9.10 16.72 2.85
CA GLY A 107 9.40 17.95 3.57
C GLY A 107 10.54 18.78 2.95
N LYS A 108 10.97 18.45 1.73
CA LYS A 108 11.99 19.18 0.97
C LYS A 108 11.40 20.44 0.36
N TYR A 109 10.91 21.33 1.21
CA TYR A 109 10.04 22.43 0.82
C TYR A 109 10.71 23.40 -0.16
N SER A 110 12.00 23.71 0.01
CA SER A 110 12.72 24.57 -0.94
C SER A 110 12.78 23.98 -2.35
N GLU A 111 13.21 22.71 -2.46
CA GLU A 111 13.27 21.99 -3.73
C GLU A 111 11.86 21.84 -4.35
N ALA A 112 10.85 21.55 -3.52
CA ALA A 112 9.46 21.42 -3.95
C ALA A 112 8.91 22.74 -4.51
N THR A 113 9.17 23.87 -3.86
CA THR A 113 8.77 25.20 -4.34
C THR A 113 9.32 25.47 -5.74
N GLU A 114 10.61 25.20 -5.95
CA GLU A 114 11.23 25.37 -7.27
C GLU A 114 10.60 24.43 -8.31
N ALA A 115 10.47 23.14 -7.99
CA ALA A 115 9.89 22.16 -8.89
C ALA A 115 8.45 22.52 -9.31
N TYR A 116 7.60 22.97 -8.38
CA TYR A 116 6.26 23.44 -8.71
C TYR A 116 6.27 24.68 -9.60
N ARG A 117 7.13 25.66 -9.33
CA ARG A 117 7.28 26.87 -10.17
C ARG A 117 7.76 26.50 -11.58
N ASN A 118 8.70 25.57 -11.69
CA ASN A 118 9.21 25.09 -12.97
C ASN A 118 8.10 24.45 -13.80
N PHE A 119 7.28 23.60 -13.17
CA PHE A 119 6.12 23.01 -13.83
C PHE A 119 5.06 24.07 -14.23
N LEU A 120 4.75 25.03 -13.34
CA LEU A 120 3.79 26.09 -13.62
C LEU A 120 4.22 27.07 -14.72
N ARG A 121 5.54 27.20 -14.97
CA ARG A 121 6.05 27.93 -16.14
C ARG A 121 5.72 27.22 -17.46
N LEU A 122 5.65 25.88 -17.45
CA LEU A 122 5.29 25.07 -18.62
C LEU A 122 3.77 24.95 -18.79
N GLN A 123 3.03 24.83 -17.69
CA GLN A 123 1.57 24.74 -17.67
C GLN A 123 0.97 25.81 -16.73
N PRO A 124 0.88 27.08 -17.19
CA PRO A 124 0.25 28.13 -16.41
C PRO A 124 -1.21 27.76 -16.08
N GLY A 125 -1.62 28.00 -14.83
CA GLY A 125 -3.00 27.73 -14.39
C GLY A 125 -3.31 26.29 -13.98
N HIS A 126 -2.34 25.38 -13.98
CA HIS A 126 -2.56 24.00 -13.52
C HIS A 126 -2.91 23.95 -12.02
N ARG A 127 -4.20 23.76 -11.70
CA ARG A 127 -4.75 23.90 -10.34
C ARG A 127 -4.05 23.04 -9.29
N LEU A 128 -3.76 21.77 -9.59
CA LEU A 128 -3.09 20.89 -8.62
C LEU A 128 -1.65 21.36 -8.30
N ALA A 129 -0.98 21.99 -9.26
CA ALA A 129 0.38 22.49 -9.05
C ALA A 129 0.36 23.80 -8.24
N ALA A 130 -0.59 24.69 -8.52
CA ALA A 130 -0.81 25.91 -7.75
C ALA A 130 -1.15 25.59 -6.28
N ASN A 131 -2.11 24.68 -6.04
CA ASN A 131 -2.45 24.23 -4.69
C ASN A 131 -1.26 23.58 -3.98
N GLY A 132 -0.45 22.80 -4.72
CA GLY A 132 0.76 22.18 -4.19
C GLY A 132 1.78 23.22 -3.72
N LEU A 133 2.04 24.24 -4.56
CA LEU A 133 2.94 25.35 -4.23
C LEU A 133 2.44 26.14 -3.01
N GLU A 134 1.14 26.45 -2.95
CA GLU A 134 0.53 27.13 -1.82
C GLU A 134 0.69 26.30 -0.53
N GLY A 135 0.46 24.98 -0.61
CA GLY A 135 0.66 24.05 0.50
C GLY A 135 2.09 24.04 1.02
N VAL A 136 3.09 24.07 0.12
CA VAL A 136 4.51 24.16 0.50
C VAL A 136 4.79 25.48 1.22
N VAL A 137 4.28 26.60 0.70
CA VAL A 137 4.45 27.92 1.34
C VAL A 137 3.81 27.94 2.71
N MET A 138 2.60 27.38 2.85
CA MET A 138 1.93 27.27 4.15
C MET A 138 2.72 26.42 5.14
N ALA A 139 3.28 25.29 4.70
CA ALA A 139 4.02 24.36 5.56
C ALA A 139 5.33 24.95 6.10
N GLN A 140 5.92 25.94 5.40
CA GLN A 140 7.13 26.64 5.87
C GLN A 140 6.84 27.67 6.98
N HIS A 141 5.58 28.01 7.23
CA HIS A 141 5.20 28.95 8.28
C HIS A 141 4.60 28.20 9.46
N GLU A 142 5.16 28.39 10.66
CA GLU A 142 4.58 27.83 11.88
C GLU A 142 3.22 28.46 12.15
N ARG A 143 2.20 27.60 12.31
CA ARG A 143 0.88 28.02 12.78
C ARG A 143 0.67 27.43 14.17
N PRO A 144 0.51 28.27 15.21
CA PRO A 144 0.28 27.76 16.56
C PRO A 144 -1.03 26.96 16.58
N SER A 145 -0.95 25.72 17.06
CA SER A 145 -2.11 24.84 17.27
C SER A 145 -2.49 24.86 18.75
N ARG A 146 -3.80 24.87 19.04
CA ARG A 146 -4.33 24.66 20.41
C ARG A 146 -4.13 23.22 20.90
N TYR A 147 -3.78 22.31 20.00
CA TYR A 147 -3.62 20.89 20.26
C TYR A 147 -2.16 20.48 20.04
N VAL A 148 -1.65 19.65 20.94
CA VAL A 148 -0.37 18.95 20.77
C VAL A 148 -0.67 17.53 20.31
N ALA A 149 -0.36 17.22 19.05
CA ALA A 149 -0.40 15.85 18.56
C ALA A 149 0.85 15.11 19.05
N ARG A 150 0.68 13.94 19.66
CA ARG A 150 1.77 13.07 20.08
C ARG A 150 1.60 11.70 19.47
N ARG A 151 2.70 11.10 19.03
CA ARG A 151 2.75 9.70 18.65
C ARG A 151 2.40 8.85 19.87
N MET A 152 1.50 7.88 19.69
CA MET A 152 1.19 6.87 20.69
C MET A 152 1.94 5.58 20.35
N ASP A 153 3.10 5.38 20.96
CA ASP A 153 3.98 4.25 20.64
C ASP A 153 3.32 2.88 20.89
N LEU A 154 2.34 2.82 21.78
CA LEU A 154 1.55 1.61 22.02
C LEU A 154 0.84 1.08 20.76
N PHE A 155 0.37 1.99 19.90
CA PHE A 155 -0.40 1.64 18.70
C PHE A 155 0.47 1.62 17.44
N ASN A 156 1.44 2.54 17.35
CA ASN A 156 2.21 2.79 16.13
C ASN A 156 3.48 1.93 16.09
N SER A 157 3.58 1.04 15.10
CA SER A 157 4.77 0.24 14.86
C SER A 157 5.62 0.82 13.71
N ALA A 158 6.55 0.01 13.18
CA ALA A 158 7.25 0.32 11.93
C ALA A 158 6.48 -0.15 10.68
N ARG A 159 5.25 -0.66 10.87
CA ARG A 159 4.35 -1.16 9.83
C ARG A 159 3.16 -0.22 9.68
N ALA A 160 2.22 -0.58 8.80
CA ALA A 160 1.02 0.22 8.65
C ALA A 160 0.04 -0.08 9.80
N GLU A 161 -0.52 0.97 10.39
CA GLU A 161 -1.71 0.94 11.24
C GLU A 161 -2.71 1.96 10.71
N PHE A 162 -3.93 1.53 10.44
CA PHE A 162 -4.93 2.40 9.82
C PHE A 162 -6.37 1.94 10.11
N SER A 163 -7.32 2.78 9.69
CA SER A 163 -8.76 2.61 9.90
C SER A 163 -9.15 2.27 11.35
N PRO A 164 -8.75 3.10 12.33
CA PRO A 164 -9.13 2.88 13.72
C PRO A 164 -10.62 3.14 13.94
N VAL A 165 -11.26 2.28 14.75
CA VAL A 165 -12.64 2.43 15.21
C VAL A 165 -12.72 2.24 16.72
N LEU A 166 -13.28 3.24 17.40
CA LEU A 166 -13.65 3.13 18.81
C LEU A 166 -15.00 2.45 18.95
N ALA A 167 -15.10 1.54 19.91
CA ALA A 167 -16.31 0.81 20.22
C ALA A 167 -16.46 0.61 21.73
N HIS A 168 -17.62 0.09 22.15
CA HIS A 168 -17.94 -0.18 23.55
C HIS A 168 -17.70 1.03 24.46
N ARG A 169 -18.27 2.20 24.10
CA ARG A 169 -18.08 3.47 24.82
C ARG A 169 -16.59 3.82 24.99
N ASP A 170 -15.86 3.78 23.89
CA ASP A 170 -14.43 4.12 23.80
C ASP A 170 -13.49 3.28 24.66
N SER A 171 -13.92 2.09 25.08
CA SER A 171 -13.09 1.14 25.82
C SER A 171 -12.35 0.15 24.92
N HIS A 172 -12.78 0.01 23.66
CA HIS A 172 -12.17 -0.88 22.67
C HIS A 172 -11.76 -0.07 21.44
N LEU A 173 -10.53 -0.27 20.98
CA LEU A 173 -10.00 0.29 19.74
C LEU A 173 -9.70 -0.86 18.78
N TYR A 174 -10.50 -0.97 17.73
CA TYR A 174 -10.26 -1.88 16.61
C TYR A 174 -9.48 -1.14 15.53
N PHE A 175 -8.56 -1.81 14.85
CA PHE A 175 -7.80 -1.21 13.76
C PHE A 175 -7.17 -2.29 12.87
N THR A 176 -6.70 -1.87 11.71
CA THR A 176 -6.00 -2.74 10.75
C THR A 176 -4.49 -2.58 10.89
N SER A 177 -3.75 -3.68 10.81
CA SER A 177 -2.29 -3.61 10.89
C SER A 177 -1.58 -4.73 10.12
N SER A 178 -0.43 -4.40 9.54
CA SER A 178 0.56 -5.33 8.97
C SER A 178 1.76 -5.56 9.90
N ARG A 179 1.56 -5.40 11.21
CA ARG A 179 2.58 -5.70 12.22
C ARG A 179 3.06 -7.15 12.15
N ASP A 180 4.22 -7.43 12.72
CA ASP A 180 4.82 -8.75 12.56
C ASP A 180 3.98 -9.86 13.23
N GLU A 181 3.08 -9.51 14.18
CA GLU A 181 2.13 -10.41 14.84
C GLU A 181 0.88 -10.80 14.00
N VAL A 182 0.83 -10.48 12.70
CA VAL A 182 -0.20 -11.00 11.79
C VAL A 182 -0.12 -12.52 11.63
N ALA A 183 -1.22 -13.16 11.22
CA ALA A 183 -1.32 -14.61 11.05
C ALA A 183 -0.57 -15.14 9.82
N GLY A 184 -0.57 -14.38 8.72
CA GLY A 184 0.03 -14.77 7.45
C GLY A 184 1.51 -14.43 7.32
N GLU A 185 2.27 -15.30 6.64
CA GLU A 185 3.67 -15.04 6.27
C GLU A 185 3.83 -14.55 4.83
N THR A 186 2.79 -14.69 4.01
CA THR A 186 2.78 -14.27 2.60
C THR A 186 2.93 -12.76 2.49
N ARG A 187 3.84 -12.31 1.63
CA ARG A 187 4.01 -10.90 1.29
C ARG A 187 3.17 -10.55 0.08
N SER A 188 2.41 -9.46 0.21
CA SER A 188 1.65 -8.88 -0.88
C SER A 188 2.58 -8.42 -2.01
N PRO A 189 2.33 -8.83 -3.27
CA PRO A 189 3.07 -8.29 -4.41
C PRO A 189 2.76 -6.82 -4.68
N VAL A 190 1.67 -6.29 -4.11
CA VAL A 190 1.27 -4.89 -4.18
C VAL A 190 2.17 -4.04 -3.29
N THR A 191 2.30 -4.38 -2.00
CA THR A 191 2.97 -3.52 -1.01
C THR A 191 4.34 -4.01 -0.55
N GLY A 192 4.65 -5.29 -0.74
CA GLY A 192 5.84 -5.97 -0.19
C GLY A 192 5.73 -6.32 1.29
N MET A 193 4.59 -6.00 1.90
CA MET A 193 4.29 -6.25 3.32
C MET A 193 3.50 -7.54 3.48
N LYS A 194 3.49 -8.11 4.69
CA LYS A 194 2.53 -9.17 5.02
C LYS A 194 1.10 -8.63 4.88
N TYR A 195 0.16 -9.50 4.54
CA TYR A 195 -1.25 -9.12 4.52
C TYR A 195 -1.71 -8.61 5.89
N ASN A 196 -2.62 -7.65 5.88
CA ASN A 196 -3.09 -7.02 7.10
C ASN A 196 -4.08 -7.93 7.85
N ASP A 197 -4.02 -7.86 9.18
CA ASP A 197 -5.06 -8.41 10.06
C ASP A 197 -5.79 -7.28 10.80
N LEU A 198 -6.93 -7.66 11.39
CA LEU A 198 -7.65 -6.86 12.36
C LEU A 198 -7.11 -7.10 13.77
N PHE A 199 -6.89 -5.99 14.48
CA PHE A 199 -6.38 -5.93 15.85
C PHE A 199 -7.36 -5.22 16.78
N ILE A 200 -7.19 -5.47 18.08
CA ILE A 200 -7.88 -4.80 19.16
C ILE A 200 -6.89 -4.35 20.23
N SER A 201 -7.11 -3.15 20.77
CA SER A 201 -6.62 -2.77 22.09
C SER A 201 -7.80 -2.43 22.99
N GLU A 202 -7.71 -2.77 24.28
CA GLU A 202 -8.75 -2.54 25.27
C GLU A 202 -8.20 -1.70 26.42
N LYS A 203 -9.04 -0.81 26.95
CA LYS A 203 -8.75 -0.15 28.22
C LYS A 203 -8.91 -1.15 29.38
N ASP A 204 -8.04 -1.04 30.37
CA ASP A 204 -8.24 -1.70 31.66
C ASP A 204 -9.20 -0.90 32.57
N VAL A 205 -9.40 -1.38 33.81
CA VAL A 205 -10.28 -0.74 34.79
C VAL A 205 -9.83 0.67 35.20
N SER A 206 -8.56 1.02 34.98
CA SER A 206 -8.02 2.36 35.23
C SER A 206 -8.18 3.30 34.02
N GLY A 207 -8.69 2.80 32.89
CA GLY A 207 -8.79 3.54 31.64
C GLY A 207 -7.51 3.51 30.78
N THR A 208 -6.51 2.72 31.17
CA THR A 208 -5.23 2.60 30.46
C THR A 208 -5.32 1.59 29.33
N TRP A 209 -4.86 1.95 28.14
CA TRP A 209 -4.84 1.05 26.98
C TRP A 209 -3.83 -0.08 27.16
N LYS A 210 -4.26 -1.31 26.86
CA LYS A 210 -3.40 -2.50 26.85
C LYS A 210 -2.68 -2.66 25.51
N LYS A 211 -1.59 -3.43 25.49
CA LYS A 211 -0.90 -3.81 24.24
C LYS A 211 -1.90 -4.39 23.24
N PRO A 212 -1.91 -3.90 21.98
CA PRO A 212 -2.79 -4.46 20.97
C PRO A 212 -2.56 -5.95 20.75
N LYS A 213 -3.65 -6.67 20.48
CA LYS A 213 -3.65 -8.09 20.16
C LYS A 213 -4.45 -8.31 18.89
N ARG A 214 -4.04 -9.31 18.11
CA ARG A 214 -4.81 -9.74 16.96
C ARG A 214 -6.19 -10.20 17.40
N LEU A 215 -7.23 -9.94 16.60
CA LEU A 215 -8.56 -10.45 16.91
C LEU A 215 -8.55 -11.97 16.98
N SER A 216 -9.14 -12.49 18.05
CA SER A 216 -9.28 -13.93 18.28
C SER A 216 -10.47 -14.50 17.51
N GLY A 217 -10.32 -15.74 17.04
CA GLY A 217 -11.33 -16.45 16.26
C GLY A 217 -10.85 -16.71 14.85
N GLU A 218 -11.78 -16.75 13.90
CA GLU A 218 -11.54 -17.11 12.50
C GLU A 218 -11.70 -15.92 11.55
N ILE A 219 -11.82 -14.69 12.08
CA ILE A 219 -12.04 -13.48 11.29
C ILE A 219 -10.84 -13.09 10.44
N ASN A 220 -9.63 -13.29 10.97
CA ASN A 220 -8.38 -13.03 10.28
C ASN A 220 -7.95 -14.29 9.52
N THR A 221 -7.55 -14.14 8.27
CA THR A 221 -7.23 -15.26 7.39
C THR A 221 -5.77 -15.20 6.91
N GLY A 222 -5.45 -15.93 5.83
CA GLY A 222 -4.15 -15.80 5.15
C GLY A 222 -4.12 -14.66 4.12
N PHE A 223 -5.19 -13.88 4.00
CA PHE A 223 -5.37 -12.78 3.04
C PHE A 223 -5.51 -11.44 3.76
N ASP A 224 -5.86 -10.37 3.04
CA ASP A 224 -5.88 -9.02 3.60
C ASP A 224 -7.25 -8.70 4.21
N GLU A 225 -7.27 -8.48 5.53
CA GLU A 225 -8.40 -7.91 6.25
C GLU A 225 -8.11 -6.47 6.67
N GLY A 226 -9.05 -5.58 6.37
CA GLY A 226 -8.88 -4.16 6.65
C GLY A 226 -10.16 -3.40 6.94
N THR A 227 -10.01 -2.18 7.43
CA THR A 227 -11.10 -1.20 7.63
C THR A 227 -12.29 -1.80 8.37
N PRO A 228 -12.10 -2.14 9.67
CA PRO A 228 -13.19 -2.66 10.49
C PRO A 228 -14.21 -1.57 10.77
N SER A 229 -15.46 -2.00 10.96
CA SER A 229 -16.59 -1.18 11.38
C SER A 229 -17.47 -2.03 12.29
N VAL A 230 -17.64 -1.61 13.53
CA VAL A 230 -18.29 -2.41 14.59
C VAL A 230 -19.65 -1.82 14.93
N SER A 231 -20.67 -2.67 15.02
CA SER A 231 -22.01 -2.25 15.44
C SER A 231 -22.00 -1.71 16.87
N HIS A 232 -22.97 -0.85 17.20
CA HIS A 232 -23.03 -0.19 18.51
C HIS A 232 -23.12 -1.17 19.69
N ASP A 233 -23.79 -2.30 19.50
CA ASP A 233 -23.89 -3.39 20.48
C ASP A 233 -22.62 -4.27 20.56
N GLY A 234 -21.66 -4.06 19.65
CA GLY A 234 -20.42 -4.83 19.55
C GLY A 234 -20.61 -6.29 19.09
N VAL A 235 -21.78 -6.64 18.56
CA VAL A 235 -22.12 -8.00 18.14
C VAL A 235 -21.66 -8.27 16.71
N TRP A 236 -21.69 -7.28 15.84
CA TRP A 236 -21.33 -7.40 14.43
C TRP A 236 -20.12 -6.56 14.08
N MET A 237 -19.25 -7.12 13.26
CA MET A 237 -18.17 -6.40 12.60
C MET A 237 -18.35 -6.55 11.10
N PHE A 238 -18.35 -5.42 10.40
CA PHE A 238 -18.22 -5.33 8.96
C PHE A 238 -16.79 -4.92 8.67
N TYR A 239 -16.15 -5.52 7.68
CA TYR A 239 -14.77 -5.21 7.34
C TYR A 239 -14.53 -5.42 5.86
N THR A 240 -13.45 -4.84 5.37
CA THR A 240 -12.96 -5.02 4.02
C THR A 240 -12.11 -6.28 3.96
N PHE A 241 -12.38 -7.13 2.98
CA PHE A 241 -11.60 -8.33 2.70
C PHE A 241 -11.09 -8.26 1.26
N SER A 242 -9.81 -8.53 1.07
CA SER A 242 -9.18 -8.67 -0.24
C SER A 242 -8.46 -10.01 -0.29
N GLY A 243 -8.99 -10.93 -1.09
CA GLY A 243 -8.32 -12.21 -1.36
C GLY A 243 -7.05 -12.01 -2.20
N ALA A 244 -6.39 -13.11 -2.52
CA ALA A 244 -5.38 -13.15 -3.58
C ALA A 244 -5.66 -14.33 -4.51
N ASP A 245 -5.83 -14.05 -5.80
CA ASP A 245 -5.98 -15.04 -6.86
C ASP A 245 -4.91 -14.76 -7.92
N ALA A 246 -4.15 -15.77 -8.31
CA ALA A 246 -3.08 -15.65 -9.30
C ALA A 246 -3.59 -15.45 -10.73
N HIS A 247 -4.87 -15.76 -10.98
CA HIS A 247 -5.48 -15.80 -12.30
C HIS A 247 -6.58 -14.74 -12.49
N ARG A 248 -6.99 -14.07 -11.41
CA ARG A 248 -8.02 -13.01 -11.45
C ARG A 248 -7.61 -11.86 -10.55
N SER A 249 -8.01 -10.65 -10.91
CA SER A 249 -7.92 -9.53 -9.96
C SER A 249 -8.77 -9.90 -8.75
N ALA A 250 -8.12 -10.12 -7.61
CA ALA A 250 -8.81 -10.43 -6.37
C ALA A 250 -9.57 -9.18 -5.93
N GLY A 251 -10.87 -9.18 -6.22
CA GLY A 251 -11.76 -8.09 -5.86
C GLY A 251 -11.76 -7.87 -4.36
N THR A 252 -11.85 -6.61 -3.97
CA THR A 252 -12.11 -6.24 -2.57
C THR A 252 -13.62 -6.31 -2.32
N SER A 253 -14.03 -6.80 -1.17
CA SER A 253 -15.44 -6.96 -0.80
C SER A 253 -15.67 -6.65 0.67
N ILE A 254 -16.91 -6.31 1.02
CA ILE A 254 -17.33 -6.20 2.42
C ILE A 254 -17.65 -7.58 2.94
N TYR A 255 -17.03 -7.95 4.05
CA TYR A 255 -17.33 -9.15 4.83
C TYR A 255 -17.97 -8.75 6.16
N TYR A 256 -18.71 -9.66 6.76
CA TYR A 256 -19.26 -9.50 8.10
C TYR A 256 -18.94 -10.71 8.97
N SER A 257 -18.70 -10.45 10.25
CA SER A 257 -18.42 -11.45 11.29
C SER A 257 -19.24 -11.13 12.54
N LYS A 258 -19.62 -12.18 13.28
CA LYS A 258 -20.37 -12.07 14.53
C LYS A 258 -19.46 -12.38 15.72
N ARG A 259 -19.62 -11.65 16.82
CA ARG A 259 -18.96 -11.96 18.10
C ARG A 259 -19.80 -12.99 18.87
N VAL A 260 -19.22 -14.17 19.12
CA VAL A 260 -19.83 -15.27 19.86
C VAL A 260 -18.83 -15.77 20.91
N ASN A 261 -19.24 -15.84 22.18
CA ASN A 261 -18.39 -16.28 23.30
C ASN A 261 -17.02 -15.57 23.34
N GLY A 262 -17.03 -14.25 23.10
CA GLY A 262 -15.84 -13.41 23.12
C GLY A 262 -14.94 -13.50 21.87
N LYS A 263 -15.22 -14.39 20.92
CA LYS A 263 -14.46 -14.59 19.69
C LYS A 263 -15.25 -14.13 18.46
N TRP A 264 -14.55 -13.72 17.42
CA TRP A 264 -15.15 -13.40 16.13
C TRP A 264 -15.26 -14.66 15.27
N THR A 265 -16.43 -14.91 14.70
CA THR A 265 -16.64 -16.03 13.77
C THR A 265 -15.87 -15.82 12.45
N ALA A 266 -15.77 -16.87 11.64
CA ALA A 266 -15.34 -16.72 10.25
C ALA A 266 -16.18 -15.65 9.54
N GLY A 267 -15.51 -14.84 8.71
CA GLY A 267 -16.17 -13.83 7.90
C GLY A 267 -17.02 -14.45 6.80
N ARG A 268 -18.11 -13.76 6.47
CA ARG A 268 -18.96 -14.09 5.32
C ARG A 268 -19.07 -12.89 4.41
N PRO A 269 -19.00 -13.08 3.08
CA PRO A 269 -19.20 -11.98 2.14
C PRO A 269 -20.60 -11.37 2.31
N LEU A 270 -20.66 -10.04 2.38
CA LEU A 270 -21.91 -9.28 2.34
C LEU A 270 -22.31 -9.08 0.88
N GLN A 271 -23.29 -9.84 0.42
CA GLN A 271 -23.79 -9.71 -0.94
C GLN A 271 -24.69 -8.46 -1.06
N ILE A 272 -24.15 -7.39 -1.65
CA ILE A 272 -24.88 -6.12 -1.87
C ILE A 272 -25.65 -6.15 -3.18
N VAL A 273 -25.05 -6.70 -4.24
CA VAL A 273 -25.67 -6.85 -5.56
C VAL A 273 -25.84 -8.32 -5.91
N LYS A 274 -26.93 -8.66 -6.60
CA LYS A 274 -27.26 -10.04 -7.01
C LYS A 274 -26.69 -10.44 -8.38
N GLY A 275 -26.00 -9.54 -9.07
CA GLY A 275 -25.42 -9.78 -10.40
C GLY A 275 -24.08 -9.06 -10.59
N ASP A 276 -23.52 -9.20 -11.79
CA ASP A 276 -22.24 -8.59 -12.14
C ASP A 276 -22.31 -7.06 -12.07
N THR A 277 -21.25 -6.47 -11.53
CA THR A 277 -21.11 -5.03 -11.42
C THR A 277 -19.66 -4.63 -11.64
N LEU A 278 -19.46 -3.45 -12.23
CA LEU A 278 -18.16 -2.79 -12.26
C LEU A 278 -17.88 -2.01 -10.96
N SER A 279 -18.85 -1.98 -10.03
CA SER A 279 -18.71 -1.28 -8.75
C SER A 279 -17.95 -2.12 -7.74
N LEU A 280 -17.03 -1.49 -7.02
CA LEU A 280 -16.33 -2.09 -5.89
C LEU A 280 -17.00 -1.64 -4.59
N PHE A 281 -17.46 -2.59 -3.78
CA PHE A 281 -18.00 -2.31 -2.46
C PHE A 281 -16.98 -2.71 -1.39
N ALA A 282 -16.46 -1.72 -0.68
CA ALA A 282 -15.38 -1.88 0.30
C ALA A 282 -15.45 -0.74 1.34
N HIS A 283 -14.64 -0.84 2.40
CA HIS A 283 -14.48 0.18 3.44
C HIS A 283 -15.78 0.53 4.17
N PRO A 284 -16.45 -0.46 4.81
CA PRO A 284 -17.75 -0.27 5.42
C PRO A 284 -17.71 0.75 6.58
N ALA A 285 -18.78 1.52 6.72
CA ALA A 285 -19.04 2.35 7.90
C ALA A 285 -20.48 2.16 8.38
N ILE A 286 -20.68 1.40 9.46
CA ILE A 286 -22.01 1.20 10.05
C ILE A 286 -22.43 2.45 10.83
N CYS A 287 -23.68 2.86 10.67
CA CYS A 287 -24.21 3.97 11.44
C CYS A 287 -24.40 3.57 12.92
N PRO A 288 -24.37 4.52 13.86
CA PRO A 288 -24.57 4.23 15.29
C PRO A 288 -25.88 3.50 15.60
N SER A 289 -26.94 3.72 14.81
CA SER A 289 -28.22 3.03 14.99
C SER A 289 -28.23 1.57 14.50
N GLY A 290 -27.18 1.14 13.79
CA GLY A 290 -27.10 -0.19 13.16
C GLY A 290 -28.00 -0.38 11.93
N ARG A 291 -28.81 0.62 11.56
CA ARG A 291 -29.79 0.52 10.47
C ARG A 291 -29.22 0.70 9.07
N PHE A 292 -28.06 1.36 8.95
CA PHE A 292 -27.44 1.70 7.67
C PHE A 292 -25.98 1.33 7.68
N LEU A 293 -25.50 0.84 6.53
CA LEU A 293 -24.10 0.61 6.24
C LEU A 293 -23.76 1.50 5.04
N TYR A 294 -22.77 2.37 5.22
CA TYR A 294 -22.22 3.23 4.18
C TYR A 294 -20.96 2.62 3.59
#